data_AF-A0A3C0ME31-F1
#
_entry.id   AF-A0A3C0ME31-F1
#
_cell.length_a   1.000
_cell.length_b   1.000
_cell.length_c   1.000
_cell.angle_alpha   90.00
_cell.angle_beta   90.00
_cell.angle_gamma   90.00
#
_symmetry.space_group_name_H-M   'P 1'
#
loop_
_entity.id
_entity.type
_entity.pdbx_description
1 polymer ?
#
loop_
_entity_poly.entity_id
_entity_poly.type
_entity_poly.pdbx_seq_one_letter_code
_entity_poly.pdbx_strand_id
1 'polypeptide(L)'
;MRYVFLPLLSLLTASNLALAAPEDGGMWTLAVENDALGAKTDKNYTSGLKILYRAPERLTPDFAWGLAQGILGADAQDAVFTTWAIGQSIYTPDDTKTALPLPDQHPYAGWLYGELGIHAQ
;
A
#
# COMPACT_ATOMS: atom_id res chain seq x y z
N MET A 1 -6.32 12.60 43.28
CA MET A 1 -5.16 12.56 42.36
C MET A 1 -5.69 12.34 40.94
N ARG A 2 -5.50 13.31 40.04
CA ARG A 2 -5.91 13.27 38.63
C ARG A 2 -4.76 12.65 37.83
N TYR A 3 -5.00 11.53 37.16
CA TYR A 3 -4.10 11.03 36.13
C TYR A 3 -4.62 11.52 34.78
N VAL A 4 -3.86 12.40 34.15
CA VAL A 4 -4.08 12.84 32.77
C VAL A 4 -3.43 11.78 31.89
N PHE A 5 -4.23 11.02 31.15
CA PHE A 5 -3.74 10.14 30.09
C PHE A 5 -3.49 11.01 28.86
N LEU A 6 -2.22 11.18 28.49
CA LEU A 6 -1.82 11.73 27.20
C LEU A 6 -1.69 10.56 26.22
N PRO A 7 -2.49 10.44 25.15
CA PRO A 7 -2.17 9.48 24.10
C PRO A 7 -0.94 10.01 23.33
N LEU A 8 0.13 9.23 23.35
CA LEU A 8 1.33 9.46 22.57
C LEU A 8 0.96 9.30 21.08
N LEU A 9 0.90 10.41 20.36
CA LEU A 9 0.68 10.45 18.92
C LEU A 9 1.94 9.94 18.23
N SER A 10 1.98 8.65 17.85
CA SER A 10 3.07 8.11 17.02
C SER A 10 2.87 8.58 15.58
N LEU A 11 3.67 9.57 15.18
CA LEU A 11 3.85 9.99 13.80
C LEU A 11 4.53 8.84 13.03
N LEU A 12 3.77 8.07 12.23
CA LEU A 12 4.36 7.18 11.24
C LEU A 12 4.85 8.04 10.07
N THR A 13 6.14 8.36 10.05
CA THR A 13 6.78 8.90 8.86
C THR A 13 6.99 7.76 7.86
N ALA A 14 6.00 7.55 6.98
CA ALA A 14 6.25 6.84 5.74
C ALA A 14 7.19 7.70 4.90
N SER A 15 8.46 7.29 4.79
CA SER A 15 9.44 7.95 3.91
C SER A 15 9.07 7.68 2.46
N ASN A 16 8.15 8.48 1.91
CA ASN A 16 7.84 8.46 0.49
C ASN A 16 9.04 9.10 -0.25
N LEU A 17 9.91 8.30 -0.85
CA LEU A 17 10.79 8.81 -1.90
C LEU A 17 9.92 9.10 -3.13
N ALA A 18 9.39 10.32 -3.19
CA ALA A 18 8.77 10.85 -4.40
C ALA A 18 9.88 11.45 -5.27
N LEU A 19 10.32 10.71 -6.30
CA LEU A 19 11.11 11.30 -7.37
C LEU A 19 10.16 12.18 -8.17
N ALA A 20 10.38 13.50 -8.18
CA ALA A 20 9.51 14.45 -8.89
C ALA A 20 9.43 14.08 -10.38
N ALA A 21 8.28 13.53 -10.78
CA ALA A 21 7.93 13.30 -12.17
C ALA A 21 7.32 14.59 -12.76
N PRO A 22 7.43 14.84 -14.08
CA PRO A 22 6.81 16.01 -14.71
C PRO A 22 5.30 16.06 -14.44
N GLU A 23 4.68 17.23 -14.52
CA GLU A 23 3.29 17.47 -14.09
C GLU A 23 2.23 16.61 -14.84
N ASP A 24 2.59 16.05 -16.00
CA ASP A 24 1.82 15.07 -16.77
C ASP A 24 2.62 13.77 -17.02
N GLY A 25 3.56 13.47 -16.14
CA GLY A 25 4.38 12.26 -16.15
C GLY A 25 3.74 11.16 -15.32
N GLY A 26 3.85 9.90 -15.78
CA GLY A 26 3.54 8.79 -14.90
C GLY A 26 4.48 8.76 -13.70
N MET A 27 3.97 8.36 -12.54
CA MET A 27 4.71 8.33 -11.28
C MET A 27 4.93 6.88 -10.84
N TRP A 28 6.17 6.55 -10.51
CA TRP A 28 6.50 5.29 -9.87
C TRP A 28 6.57 5.46 -8.35
N THR A 29 6.04 4.49 -7.63
CA THR A 29 6.07 4.44 -6.16
C THR A 29 6.62 3.10 -5.73
N LEU A 30 7.58 3.14 -4.81
CA LEU A 30 8.11 1.97 -4.12
C LEU A 30 7.68 2.05 -2.65
N ALA A 31 6.89 1.09 -2.21
CA ALA A 31 6.51 0.94 -0.81
C ALA A 31 7.19 -0.30 -0.22
N VAL A 32 7.80 -0.13 0.95
CA VAL A 32 8.45 -1.21 1.70
C VAL A 32 7.86 -1.20 3.10
N GLU A 33 7.36 -2.34 3.53
CA GLU A 33 6.78 -2.56 4.85
C GLU A 33 7.66 -3.56 5.62
N ASN A 34 7.97 -3.25 6.88
CA ASN A 34 8.75 -4.12 7.75
C ASN A 34 8.40 -3.85 9.21
N ASP A 35 7.84 -4.85 9.89
CA ASP A 35 7.45 -4.74 11.29
C ASP A 35 8.65 -4.53 12.24
N ALA A 36 9.87 -4.86 11.82
CA ALA A 36 11.08 -4.54 12.61
C ALA A 36 11.38 -3.03 12.70
N LEU A 37 10.76 -2.21 11.85
CA LEU A 37 10.83 -0.74 11.92
C LEU A 37 9.76 -0.14 12.86
N GLY A 38 8.78 -0.95 13.29
CA GLY A 38 7.76 -0.60 14.28
C GLY A 38 8.12 -1.05 15.69
N ALA A 39 7.42 -0.52 16.70
CA ALA A 39 7.63 -0.88 18.10
C ALA A 39 7.06 -2.28 18.44
N LYS A 40 7.54 -3.34 17.77
CA LYS A 40 7.36 -4.80 18.07
C LYS A 40 6.11 -5.16 18.91
N THR A 41 4.93 -4.66 18.55
CA THR A 41 3.73 -4.75 19.41
C THR A 41 2.75 -5.81 18.92
N ASP A 42 2.94 -6.24 17.69
CA ASP A 42 2.20 -7.25 16.95
C ASP A 42 3.07 -8.50 16.77
N LYS A 43 2.53 -9.64 17.20
CA LYS A 43 3.20 -10.94 17.35
C LYS A 43 3.18 -11.79 16.09
N ASN A 44 3.52 -11.23 14.92
CA ASN A 44 3.78 -12.02 13.71
C ASN A 44 4.63 -11.15 12.77
N TYR A 45 5.83 -11.60 12.38
CA TYR A 45 6.69 -10.81 11.49
C TYR A 45 6.10 -10.77 10.07
N THR A 46 5.70 -9.57 9.63
CA THR A 46 5.27 -9.28 8.26
C THR A 46 6.27 -8.34 7.58
N SER A 47 6.65 -8.67 6.35
CA SER A 47 7.39 -7.75 5.48
C SER A 47 6.79 -7.75 4.09
N GLY A 48 6.69 -6.55 3.49
CA GLY A 48 6.06 -6.35 2.19
C GLY A 48 6.87 -5.44 1.28
N LEU A 49 6.76 -5.68 -0.02
CA LEU A 49 7.29 -4.83 -1.07
C LEU A 49 6.19 -4.59 -2.10
N LYS A 50 5.93 -3.34 -2.46
CA LYS A 50 5.00 -2.98 -3.53
C LYS A 50 5.62 -1.97 -4.47
N ILE A 51 5.52 -2.25 -5.77
CA ILE A 51 5.85 -1.31 -6.84
C ILE A 51 4.53 -0.90 -7.49
N LEU A 52 4.28 0.39 -7.54
CA LEU A 52 3.09 0.97 -8.16
C LEU A 52 3.50 1.97 -9.24
N TYR A 53 2.77 1.96 -10.35
CA TYR A 53 2.82 2.95 -11.40
C TYR A 53 1.48 3.66 -11.49
N ARG A 54 1.48 4.96 -11.29
CA ARG A 54 0.38 5.85 -11.65
C ARG A 54 0.59 6.28 -13.10
N ALA A 55 -0.33 5.89 -13.97
CA ALA A 55 -0.32 6.33 -15.36
C ALA A 55 -0.71 7.83 -15.45
N PRO A 56 -0.14 8.58 -16.41
CA PRO A 56 -0.68 9.89 -16.76
C PRO A 56 -2.07 9.73 -17.38
N GLU A 57 -2.91 10.76 -17.29
CA GLU A 57 -4.30 10.73 -17.75
C GLU A 57 -4.44 10.36 -19.23
N ARG A 58 -3.53 10.81 -20.10
CA ARG A 58 -3.54 10.46 -21.53
C ARG A 58 -3.35 8.95 -21.81
N LEU A 59 -2.85 8.18 -20.84
CA LEU A 59 -2.67 6.73 -20.96
C LEU A 59 -3.76 5.94 -20.21
N THR A 60 -4.80 6.63 -19.72
CA THR A 60 -5.98 6.01 -19.11
C THR A 60 -6.78 5.24 -20.16
N PRO A 61 -7.02 3.94 -19.96
CA PRO A 61 -7.86 3.16 -20.87
C PRO A 61 -9.33 3.63 -20.87
N ASP A 62 -10.01 3.53 -22.01
CA ASP A 62 -11.41 3.97 -22.15
C ASP A 62 -12.38 3.31 -21.16
N PHE A 63 -12.15 2.04 -20.79
CA PHE A 63 -12.99 1.36 -19.80
C PHE A 63 -12.93 2.05 -18.42
N ALA A 64 -11.80 2.66 -18.08
CA ALA A 64 -11.63 3.34 -16.80
C ALA A 64 -12.48 4.61 -16.73
N TRP A 65 -12.62 5.33 -17.86
CA TRP A 65 -13.57 6.44 -17.99
C TRP A 65 -15.02 6.01 -17.78
N GLY A 66 -15.43 4.88 -18.38
CA GLY A 66 -16.78 4.34 -18.20
C GLY A 66 -17.07 3.97 -16.73
N LEU A 67 -16.10 3.38 -16.04
CA LEU A 67 -16.22 3.06 -14.61
C LEU A 67 -16.16 4.32 -13.73
N ALA A 68 -15.34 5.31 -14.08
CA ALA A 68 -15.27 6.57 -13.35
C ALA A 68 -16.62 7.31 -13.40
N GLN A 69 -17.24 7.43 -14.59
CA GLN A 69 -18.55 8.06 -14.73
C GLN A 69 -19.66 7.23 -14.08
N GLY A 70 -19.67 5.91 -14.31
CA GLY A 70 -20.77 5.05 -13.87
C GLY A 70 -20.75 4.65 -12.40
N ILE A 71 -19.58 4.61 -11.77
CA ILE A 71 -19.41 4.14 -10.39
C ILE A 71 -18.91 5.26 -9.47
N LEU A 72 -17.93 6.05 -9.93
CA LEU A 72 -17.33 7.11 -9.11
C LEU A 72 -18.03 8.46 -9.25
N GLY A 73 -18.96 8.60 -10.21
CA GLY A 73 -19.69 9.82 -10.47
C GLY A 73 -18.83 10.93 -11.08
N ALA A 74 -17.80 10.55 -11.84
CA ALA A 74 -16.92 11.51 -12.50
C ALA A 74 -17.65 12.27 -13.61
N ASP A 75 -17.42 13.58 -13.69
CA ASP A 75 -17.92 14.46 -14.74
C ASP A 75 -16.81 14.82 -15.76
N ALA A 76 -17.18 15.52 -16.84
CA ALA A 76 -16.26 15.86 -17.92
C ALA A 76 -15.12 16.82 -17.52
N GLN A 77 -15.19 17.41 -16.32
CA GLN A 77 -14.19 18.32 -15.77
C GLN A 77 -13.17 17.59 -14.88
N ASP A 78 -13.44 16.35 -14.50
CA ASP A 78 -12.60 15.59 -13.58
C ASP A 78 -11.42 14.94 -14.31
N ALA A 79 -10.29 14.86 -13.63
CA ALA A 79 -9.11 14.17 -14.14
C ALA A 79 -9.21 12.67 -13.82
N VAL A 80 -9.20 11.81 -14.84
CA VAL A 80 -9.29 10.35 -14.64
C VAL A 80 -7.99 9.65 -14.99
N PHE A 81 -7.46 8.89 -14.02
CA PHE A 81 -6.22 8.14 -14.20
C PHE A 81 -6.25 6.75 -13.56
N THR A 82 -5.38 5.87 -14.04
CA THR A 82 -5.23 4.52 -13.52
C THR A 82 -3.92 4.32 -12.77
N THR A 83 -3.96 3.42 -11.78
CA THR A 83 -2.78 2.93 -11.07
C THR A 83 -2.65 1.43 -11.25
N TRP A 84 -1.43 0.96 -11.47
CA TRP A 84 -1.10 -0.45 -11.62
C TRP A 84 -0.06 -0.80 -10.58
N ALA A 85 -0.25 -1.88 -9.84
CA ALA A 85 0.74 -2.31 -8.87
C ALA A 85 0.99 -3.82 -8.92
N ILE A 86 2.20 -4.19 -8.55
CA ILE A 86 2.56 -5.55 -8.17
C ILE A 86 3.17 -5.50 -6.78
N GLY A 87 2.71 -6.37 -5.91
CA GLY A 87 3.14 -6.42 -4.52
C GLY A 87 3.34 -7.84 -4.05
N GLN A 88 4.23 -7.97 -3.07
CA GLN A 88 4.47 -9.21 -2.35
C GLN A 88 4.40 -8.93 -0.85
N SER A 89 3.73 -9.80 -0.11
CA SER A 89 3.79 -9.87 1.34
C SER A 89 4.35 -11.22 1.77
N ILE A 90 5.17 -11.22 2.82
CA ILE A 90 5.71 -12.42 3.47
C ILE A 90 5.22 -12.42 4.91
N TYR A 91 4.72 -13.57 5.35
CA TYR A 91 4.30 -13.82 6.71
C TYR A 91 5.18 -14.91 7.30
N THR A 92 5.64 -14.70 8.52
CA THR A 92 6.40 -15.71 9.26
C THR A 92 5.93 -15.77 10.72
N PRO A 93 6.16 -16.90 11.41
CA PRO A 93 6.05 -16.95 12.87
C PRO A 93 7.03 -15.97 13.51
N ASP A 94 6.83 -15.67 14.80
CA ASP A 94 7.74 -14.83 15.59
C ASP A 94 9.15 -15.45 15.70
N ASP A 95 9.21 -16.78 15.90
CA ASP A 95 10.46 -17.52 15.86
C ASP A 95 10.72 -18.05 14.44
N THR A 96 11.54 -17.32 13.68
CA THR A 96 11.91 -17.69 12.30
C THR A 96 12.86 -18.89 12.19
N LYS A 97 13.21 -19.53 13.32
CA LYS A 97 13.98 -20.78 13.34
C LYS A 97 13.11 -22.01 13.55
N THR A 98 11.84 -21.84 13.92
CA THR A 98 10.93 -22.98 14.04
C THR A 98 10.56 -23.52 12.68
N ALA A 99 10.57 -24.84 12.55
CA ALA A 99 10.03 -25.56 11.39
C ALA A 99 8.60 -26.06 11.61
N LEU A 100 8.11 -25.97 12.86
CA LEU A 100 6.78 -26.44 13.22
C LEU A 100 5.76 -25.33 13.04
N PRO A 101 4.57 -25.60 12.46
CA PRO A 101 3.47 -24.66 12.48
C PRO A 101 3.01 -24.47 13.93
N LEU A 102 3.06 -23.23 14.42
CA LEU A 102 2.61 -22.88 15.76
C LEU A 102 1.11 -22.50 15.69
N PRO A 103 0.22 -23.10 16.50
CA PRO A 103 -1.23 -22.94 16.37
C PRO A 103 -1.76 -21.50 16.39
N ASP A 104 -1.05 -20.61 17.09
CA ASP A 104 -1.47 -19.22 17.31
C ASP A 104 -0.64 -18.19 16.51
N GLN A 105 0.15 -18.66 15.53
CA GLN A 105 1.01 -17.79 14.72
C GLN A 105 0.81 -18.02 13.23
N HIS A 106 1.22 -17.03 12.44
CA HIS A 106 1.22 -17.15 11.00
C HIS A 106 2.25 -18.21 10.59
N PRO A 107 1.89 -19.17 9.72
CA PRO A 107 2.89 -20.03 9.10
C PRO A 107 3.74 -19.22 8.12
N TYR A 108 4.86 -19.80 7.68
CA TYR A 108 5.60 -19.25 6.55
C TYR A 108 4.71 -19.24 5.32
N ALA A 109 4.38 -18.04 4.84
CA ALA A 109 3.56 -17.86 3.66
C ALA A 109 4.03 -16.64 2.88
N GLY A 110 3.84 -16.70 1.57
CA GLY A 110 4.04 -15.56 0.67
C GLY A 110 2.75 -15.29 -0.10
N TRP A 111 2.37 -14.03 -0.21
CA TRP A 111 1.28 -13.59 -1.06
C TRP A 111 1.85 -12.67 -2.14
N LEU A 112 1.77 -13.09 -3.40
CA LEU A 112 2.02 -12.23 -4.56
C LEU A 112 0.69 -11.74 -5.14
N TYR A 113 0.56 -10.44 -5.38
CA TYR A 113 -0.67 -9.84 -5.87
C TYR A 113 -0.43 -8.73 -6.89
N GLY A 114 -1.47 -8.43 -7.66
CA GLY A 114 -1.53 -7.24 -8.51
C GLY A 114 -2.72 -6.37 -8.15
N GLU A 115 -2.60 -5.06 -8.35
CA GLU A 115 -3.66 -4.08 -8.13
C GLU A 115 -3.90 -3.27 -9.41
N LEU A 116 -5.17 -3.02 -9.71
CA LEU A 116 -5.61 -2.01 -10.68
C LEU A 116 -6.52 -1.03 -9.92
N GLY A 117 -6.19 0.25 -9.99
CA GLY A 117 -6.97 1.34 -9.40
C GLY A 117 -7.42 2.32 -10.47
N ILE A 118 -8.62 2.88 -10.27
CA ILE A 118 -9.19 3.95 -11.08
C ILE A 118 -9.50 5.10 -10.13
N HIS A 119 -9.11 6.30 -10.52
CA HIS A 119 -9.25 7.50 -9.71
C HIS A 119 -9.87 8.60 -10.56
N ALA A 120 -10.75 9.40 -9.96
CA ALA A 120 -11.33 10.61 -10.52
C ALA A 120 -11.16 11.74 -9.49
N GLN A 121 -10.76 12.93 -9.93
CA GLN A 121 -10.42 14.08 -9.07
C GLN A 121 -10.92 15.39 -9.66
#